data_AF-A0A1F4DH92-F1
#
_entry.id   AF-A0A1F4DH92-F1
#
_cell.length_a   1.000
_cell.length_b   1.000
_cell.length_c   1.000
_cell.angle_alpha   90.00
_cell.angle_beta   90.00
_cell.angle_gamma   90.00
#
_symmetry.space_group_name_H-M   'P 1'
#
loop_
_entity.id
_entity.type
_entity.pdbx_description
1 polymer ?
#
loop_
_entity_poly.entity_id
_entity_poly.type
_entity_poly.pdbx_seq_one_letter_code
_entity_poly.pdbx_strand_id
1 'polypeptide(L)'
;MRGLDPAATLVREVMSRDVAFCFSDDNVPDAIGQMERKHIRRLAVVNHDKTPAGVLSVDDVAKYSRGLAGEVIDLARPGHYKDVFVFGADLAGRHREGDALKALRHHGAVYGRGAGLQGRSYAIPVRDEQDRLLPIAMIARYVQAFLRFAAIYTTMTLKKSAGGIAAGA
;
A
#
# COMPACT_ATOMS: atom_id res chain seq x y z
N MET A 1 21.24 8.58 24.16
CA MET A 1 21.96 7.34 23.77
C MET A 1 23.42 7.69 23.56
N ARG A 2 24.36 6.99 24.21
CA ARG A 2 25.80 7.13 23.94
C ARG A 2 26.13 6.37 22.66
N GLY A 3 26.86 7.00 21.74
CA GLY A 3 27.33 6.34 20.52
C GLY A 3 28.31 5.22 20.87
N LEU A 4 28.12 4.05 20.27
CA LEU A 4 29.05 2.92 20.34
C LEU A 4 30.09 3.08 19.24
N ASP A 5 31.36 2.75 19.56
CA ASP A 5 32.47 2.82 18.60
C ASP A 5 32.34 1.70 17.55
N PRO A 6 32.14 2.00 16.26
CA PRO A 6 31.99 0.99 15.20
C PRO A 6 33.21 0.08 15.04
N ALA A 7 34.40 0.51 15.46
CA ALA A 7 35.63 -0.25 15.32
C ALA A 7 35.81 -1.31 16.44
N ALA A 8 35.19 -1.10 17.59
CA ALA A 8 35.34 -1.96 18.77
C ALA A 8 34.08 -2.74 19.13
N THR A 9 32.91 -2.28 18.67
CA THR A 9 31.63 -2.89 19.01
C THR A 9 31.39 -4.14 18.18
N LEU A 10 31.16 -5.28 18.83
CA LEU A 10 30.85 -6.51 18.12
C LEU A 10 29.43 -6.43 17.56
N VAL A 11 29.23 -6.91 16.33
CA VAL A 11 27.92 -6.87 15.65
C VAL A 11 26.80 -7.49 16.52
N ARG A 12 27.10 -8.54 17.29
CA ARG A 12 26.16 -9.17 18.22
C ARG A 12 25.69 -8.27 19.37
N GLU A 13 26.45 -7.23 19.70
CA GLU A 13 26.16 -6.30 20.81
C GLU A 13 25.18 -5.21 20.39
N VAL A 14 25.02 -4.99 19.08
CA VAL A 14 24.09 -4.03 18.47
C VAL A 14 22.91 -4.70 17.76
N MET A 15 23.00 -6.00 17.50
CA MET A 15 21.89 -6.78 16.93
C MET A 15 20.77 -7.00 17.95
N SER A 16 19.52 -6.88 17.47
CA SER A 16 18.35 -7.30 18.24
C SER A 16 18.42 -8.80 18.52
N ARG A 17 18.18 -9.21 19.78
CA ARG A 17 18.31 -10.62 20.20
C ARG A 17 17.23 -11.54 19.62
N ASP A 18 16.08 -10.98 19.22
CA ASP A 18 14.96 -11.68 18.60
C ASP A 18 14.83 -11.31 17.12
N VAL A 19 15.69 -11.87 16.27
CA VAL A 19 15.50 -11.80 14.82
C VAL A 19 14.49 -12.88 14.43
N ALA A 20 13.32 -12.49 13.95
CA ALA A 20 12.35 -13.45 13.43
C ALA A 20 12.86 -14.04 12.10
N PHE A 21 12.80 -15.36 11.99
CA PHE A 21 13.30 -16.10 10.84
C PHE A 21 12.34 -17.23 10.44
N CYS A 22 12.47 -17.68 9.20
CA CYS A 22 11.94 -18.94 8.70
C CYS A 22 13.08 -19.77 8.10
N PHE A 23 12.91 -21.08 8.02
CA PHE A 23 13.85 -21.93 7.31
C PHE A 23 13.67 -21.81 5.79
N SER A 24 14.72 -22.15 5.03
CA SER A 24 14.70 -22.13 3.56
C SER A 24 13.69 -23.08 2.93
N ASP A 25 13.28 -24.12 3.67
CA ASP A 25 12.31 -25.14 3.30
C ASP A 25 10.94 -24.97 3.99
N ASP A 26 10.74 -23.89 4.76
CA ASP A 26 9.43 -23.57 5.34
C ASP A 26 8.41 -23.24 4.25
N ASN A 27 7.16 -23.66 4.50
CA ASN A 27 6.06 -23.33 3.61
C ASN A 27 5.75 -21.83 3.67
N VAL A 28 5.48 -21.24 2.51
CA VAL A 28 5.15 -19.80 2.40
C VAL A 28 3.99 -19.36 3.31
N PRO A 29 2.86 -20.10 3.44
CA PRO A 29 1.78 -19.73 4.35
C PRO A 29 2.22 -19.66 5.82
N ASP A 30 3.11 -20.54 6.26
CA ASP A 30 3.59 -20.56 7.64
C ASP A 30 4.47 -19.34 7.93
N ALA A 31 5.33 -18.97 6.97
CA ALA A 31 6.12 -17.74 7.01
C ALA A 31 5.23 -16.49 7.07
N ILE A 32 4.15 -16.42 6.29
CA ILE A 32 3.16 -15.33 6.35
C ILE A 32 2.49 -15.28 7.73
N GLY A 33 2.07 -16.43 8.26
CA GLY A 33 1.48 -16.49 9.59
C GLY A 33 2.43 -16.02 10.69
N GLN A 34 3.74 -16.27 10.55
CA GLN A 34 4.74 -15.71 11.46
C GLN A 34 4.86 -14.19 11.33
N MET A 35 4.87 -13.66 10.11
CA MET A 35 4.87 -12.22 9.86
C MET A 35 3.66 -11.53 10.50
N GLU A 36 2.47 -12.15 10.39
CA GLU A 36 1.23 -11.64 10.97
C GLU A 36 1.25 -11.67 12.51
N ARG A 37 1.53 -12.82 13.12
CA ARG A 37 1.53 -12.98 14.59
C ARG A 37 2.55 -12.07 15.28
N LYS A 38 3.68 -11.81 14.62
CA LYS A 38 4.76 -10.96 15.15
C LYS A 38 4.65 -9.51 14.70
N HIS A 39 3.67 -9.16 13.86
CA HIS A 39 3.49 -7.83 13.27
C HIS A 39 4.75 -7.29 12.58
N ILE A 40 5.45 -8.13 11.82
CA ILE A 40 6.69 -7.81 11.11
C ILE A 40 6.55 -7.99 9.61
N ARG A 41 7.29 -7.21 8.82
CA ARG A 41 7.22 -7.23 7.34
C ARG A 41 8.30 -8.08 6.67
N ARG A 42 9.26 -8.58 7.44
CA ARG A 42 10.44 -9.30 6.94
C ARG A 42 10.82 -10.42 7.90
N LEU A 43 11.19 -11.56 7.33
CA LEU A 43 11.82 -12.68 8.01
C LEU A 43 13.22 -12.86 7.44
N ALA A 44 14.19 -13.16 8.31
CA ALA A 44 15.43 -13.75 7.84
C ALA A 44 15.14 -15.17 7.35
N VAL A 45 15.66 -15.56 6.19
CA VAL A 45 15.64 -16.95 5.74
C VAL A 45 16.95 -17.58 6.16
N VAL A 46 16.90 -18.69 6.89
CA VAL A 46 18.07 -19.39 7.39
C VAL A 46 18.07 -20.85 6.94
N ASN A 47 19.25 -21.42 6.75
CA ASN A 47 19.42 -22.86 6.55
C ASN A 47 19.34 -23.61 7.89
N HIS A 48 19.25 -24.93 7.85
CA HIS A 48 19.21 -25.79 9.05
C HIS A 48 20.50 -25.72 9.89
N ASP A 49 21.63 -25.41 9.28
CA ASP A 49 22.91 -25.15 9.96
C ASP A 49 22.96 -23.75 10.63
N LYS A 50 21.82 -23.03 10.63
CA LYS A 50 21.65 -21.67 11.15
C LYS A 50 22.45 -20.60 10.41
N THR A 51 22.93 -20.88 9.20
CA THR A 51 23.53 -19.85 8.34
C THR A 51 22.44 -19.01 7.65
N PRO A 52 22.63 -17.70 7.46
CA PRO A 52 21.69 -16.86 6.71
C PRO A 52 21.67 -17.26 5.23
N ALA A 53 20.50 -17.61 4.72
CA ALA A 53 20.25 -17.90 3.30
C ALA A 53 19.73 -16.67 2.55
N GLY A 54 18.99 -15.78 3.23
CA GLY A 54 18.44 -14.58 2.61
C GLY A 54 17.44 -13.84 3.49
N VAL A 55 16.57 -13.05 2.84
CA VAL A 55 15.47 -12.34 3.50
C VAL A 55 14.20 -12.57 2.69
N LEU A 56 13.10 -12.90 3.38
CA LEU A 56 11.76 -13.00 2.81
C LEU A 56 10.94 -11.83 3.33
N SER A 57 10.38 -11.03 2.42
CA SER A 57 9.49 -9.92 2.77
C SER A 57 8.05 -10.18 2.32
N VAL A 58 7.10 -9.44 2.92
CA VAL A 58 5.71 -9.40 2.44
C VAL A 58 5.64 -9.03 0.96
N ASP A 59 6.56 -8.17 0.48
CA ASP A 59 6.62 -7.77 -0.93
C ASP A 59 7.05 -8.95 -1.84
N ASP A 60 7.90 -9.84 -1.36
CA ASP A 60 8.33 -11.04 -2.11
C ASP A 60 7.24 -12.10 -2.17
N VAL A 61 6.51 -12.29 -1.06
CA VAL A 61 5.31 -13.13 -1.02
C VAL A 61 4.26 -12.63 -2.01
N ALA A 62 3.99 -11.32 -2.01
CA ALA A 62 3.04 -10.70 -2.93
C ALA A 62 3.44 -10.85 -4.41
N LYS A 63 4.75 -10.95 -4.69
CA LYS A 63 5.28 -11.18 -6.04
C LYS A 63 5.20 -12.63 -6.50
N TYR A 64 5.14 -13.62 -5.59
CA TYR A 64 5.20 -15.05 -5.93
C TYR A 64 3.85 -15.77 -5.94
N SER A 65 2.77 -15.16 -5.47
CA SER A 65 1.39 -15.68 -5.56
C SER A 65 0.80 -15.67 -6.99
N ARG A 66 1.66 -15.74 -8.02
CA ARG A 66 1.36 -15.61 -9.46
C ARG A 66 0.58 -16.76 -10.11
N GLY A 67 -0.27 -17.44 -9.37
CA GLY A 67 -1.45 -18.11 -9.95
C GLY A 67 -2.59 -17.14 -10.27
N LEU A 68 -2.54 -15.92 -9.73
CA LEU A 68 -3.59 -14.87 -9.86
C LEU A 68 -3.08 -13.58 -10.53
N ALA A 69 -1.91 -13.61 -11.18
CA ALA A 69 -1.13 -12.42 -11.53
C ALA A 69 -1.29 -11.88 -12.96
N GLY A 70 -2.15 -12.46 -13.80
CA GLY A 70 -2.29 -12.03 -15.20
C GLY A 70 -2.68 -10.56 -15.39
N GLU A 71 -3.48 -9.98 -14.48
CA GLU A 71 -3.95 -8.59 -14.61
C GLU A 71 -3.12 -7.55 -13.83
N VAL A 72 -2.16 -7.98 -13.00
CA VAL A 72 -1.46 -7.10 -12.03
C VAL A 72 -0.02 -6.78 -12.43
N ILE A 73 0.50 -7.41 -13.49
CA ILE A 73 1.91 -7.32 -13.90
C ILE A 73 2.37 -5.90 -14.28
N ASP A 74 1.47 -4.98 -14.63
CA ASP A 74 1.86 -3.58 -14.88
C ASP A 74 2.12 -2.75 -13.61
N LEU A 75 1.71 -3.22 -12.43
CA LEU A 75 1.83 -2.46 -11.17
C LEU A 75 3.12 -2.72 -10.38
N ALA A 76 3.91 -3.73 -10.77
CA ALA A 76 5.02 -4.25 -9.96
C ALA A 76 6.43 -3.82 -10.42
N ARG A 77 6.56 -2.77 -11.26
CA ARG A 77 7.88 -2.16 -11.49
C ARG A 77 8.27 -1.31 -10.28
N PRO A 78 9.47 -1.48 -9.69
CA PRO A 78 9.98 -0.55 -8.69
C PRO A 78 10.29 0.79 -9.37
N GLY A 79 9.38 1.74 -9.21
CA GLY A 79 9.49 3.10 -9.73
C GLY A 79 8.22 3.91 -9.46
N HIS A 80 8.32 4.94 -8.60
CA HIS A 80 7.44 6.12 -8.58
C HIS A 80 5.98 6.05 -8.07
N TYR A 81 5.62 5.23 -7.06
CA TYR A 81 4.36 5.41 -6.31
C TYR A 81 4.48 6.31 -5.06
N LYS A 82 5.51 7.15 -4.97
CA LYS A 82 5.66 8.12 -3.87
C LYS A 82 4.54 9.18 -3.81
N ASP A 83 3.76 9.36 -4.89
CA ASP A 83 2.69 10.36 -4.98
C ASP A 83 1.46 9.78 -5.71
N VAL A 84 0.54 9.14 -4.99
CA VAL A 84 -0.80 8.82 -5.51
C VAL A 84 -1.75 9.95 -5.12
N PHE A 85 -2.39 10.58 -6.11
CA PHE A 85 -3.37 11.65 -5.89
C PHE A 85 -4.73 11.05 -5.50
N VAL A 86 -5.17 11.26 -4.26
CA VAL A 86 -6.46 10.73 -3.77
C VAL A 86 -7.52 11.82 -3.92
N PHE A 87 -8.67 11.46 -4.49
CA PHE A 87 -9.74 12.43 -4.75
C PHE A 87 -11.13 11.84 -4.54
N GLY A 88 -12.10 12.71 -4.25
CA GLY A 88 -13.51 12.35 -4.22
C GLY A 88 -14.08 12.26 -5.63
N ALA A 89 -14.83 11.19 -5.90
CA ALA A 89 -15.43 10.93 -7.21
C ALA A 89 -16.93 10.63 -7.09
N ASP A 90 -17.65 10.69 -8.21
CA ASP A 90 -18.94 10.02 -8.34
C ASP A 90 -18.77 8.54 -8.76
N LEU A 91 -19.77 7.71 -8.48
CA LEU A 91 -19.75 6.29 -8.84
C LEU A 91 -19.64 6.05 -10.36
N ALA A 92 -20.18 6.97 -11.17
CA ALA A 92 -20.14 6.88 -12.63
C ALA A 92 -18.76 7.25 -13.21
N GLY A 93 -17.83 7.76 -12.39
CA GLY A 93 -16.51 8.24 -12.83
C GLY A 93 -16.57 9.42 -13.79
N ARG A 94 -17.56 10.31 -13.67
CA ARG A 94 -17.67 11.50 -14.52
C ARG A 94 -16.78 12.60 -13.94
N HIS A 95 -15.48 12.42 -14.10
CA HIS A 95 -14.43 13.30 -13.58
C HIS A 95 -14.38 14.67 -14.30
N ARG A 96 -15.48 15.42 -14.28
CA ARG A 96 -15.73 16.60 -15.12
C ARG A 96 -15.29 17.91 -14.49
N GLU A 97 -15.11 17.96 -13.17
CA GLU A 97 -14.73 19.17 -12.45
C GLU A 97 -13.83 18.91 -11.23
N GLY A 98 -13.33 19.99 -10.61
CA GLY A 98 -12.58 19.97 -9.36
C GLY A 98 -11.37 19.03 -9.35
N ASP A 99 -11.16 18.37 -8.21
CA ASP A 99 -10.07 17.42 -8.03
C ASP A 99 -10.20 16.19 -8.95
N ALA A 100 -11.41 15.78 -9.30
CA ALA A 100 -11.63 14.67 -10.23
C ALA A 100 -11.13 15.02 -11.64
N LEU A 101 -11.44 16.21 -12.15
CA LEU A 101 -10.91 16.69 -13.43
C LEU A 101 -9.39 16.79 -13.41
N LYS A 102 -8.82 17.27 -12.31
CA LYS A 102 -7.36 17.33 -12.13
C LYS A 102 -6.76 15.92 -12.16
N ALA A 103 -7.39 14.95 -11.50
CA ALA A 103 -6.98 13.55 -11.53
C ALA A 103 -7.01 12.96 -12.94
N LEU A 104 -8.07 13.24 -13.71
CA LEU A 104 -8.21 12.82 -15.11
C LEU A 104 -7.11 13.43 -16.00
N ARG A 105 -6.88 14.75 -15.90
CA ARG A 105 -5.93 15.46 -16.77
C ARG A 105 -4.47 15.20 -16.47
N HIS A 106 -4.12 15.00 -15.20
CA HIS A 106 -2.71 15.04 -14.76
C HIS A 106 -2.25 13.80 -14.01
N HIS A 107 -3.17 12.98 -13.51
CA HIS A 107 -2.83 11.83 -12.66
C HIS A 107 -3.31 10.49 -13.25
N GLY A 108 -3.87 10.49 -14.47
CA GLY A 108 -4.27 9.27 -15.17
C GLY A 108 -5.52 8.60 -14.61
N ALA A 109 -6.42 9.37 -13.97
CA ALA A 109 -7.76 8.87 -13.70
C ALA A 109 -8.48 8.55 -15.01
N VAL A 110 -9.36 7.55 -15.00
CA VAL A 110 -10.06 7.04 -16.16
C VAL A 110 -11.51 7.49 -16.08
N TYR A 111 -11.97 8.20 -17.11
CA TYR A 111 -13.37 8.58 -17.23
C TYR A 111 -14.25 7.31 -17.27
N GLY A 112 -15.35 7.29 -16.52
CA GLY A 112 -16.21 6.10 -16.38
C GLY A 112 -15.81 5.17 -15.23
N ARG A 113 -14.68 5.45 -14.54
CA ARG A 113 -14.23 4.66 -13.40
C ARG A 113 -14.30 5.47 -12.11
N GLY A 114 -15.31 5.21 -11.28
CA GLY A 114 -15.60 5.99 -10.06
C GLY A 114 -14.79 5.61 -8.82
N ALA A 115 -14.10 4.47 -8.80
CA ALA A 115 -13.44 3.96 -7.60
C ALA A 115 -12.06 3.33 -7.86
N GLY A 116 -11.23 3.33 -6.82
CA GLY A 116 -9.98 2.57 -6.76
C GLY A 116 -8.79 3.24 -7.47
N LEU A 117 -7.69 2.49 -7.59
CA LEU A 117 -6.44 2.94 -8.22
C LEU A 117 -6.60 3.09 -9.74
N GLN A 118 -6.18 4.25 -10.27
CA GLN A 118 -6.25 4.62 -11.67
C GLN A 118 -5.03 5.47 -12.03
N GLY A 119 -4.16 4.96 -12.91
CA GLY A 119 -2.88 5.61 -13.20
C GLY A 119 -2.09 5.88 -11.92
N ARG A 120 -1.87 7.17 -11.61
CA ARG A 120 -1.20 7.69 -10.43
C ARG A 120 -2.18 8.34 -9.43
N SER A 121 -3.44 7.91 -9.42
CA SER A 121 -4.51 8.46 -8.59
C SER A 121 -5.39 7.38 -7.98
N TYR A 122 -6.12 7.71 -6.92
CA TYR A 122 -7.07 6.80 -6.27
C TYR A 122 -8.40 7.52 -6.05
N ALA A 123 -9.47 6.99 -6.63
CA ALA A 123 -10.81 7.56 -6.52
C ALA A 123 -11.58 6.96 -5.32
N ILE A 124 -12.16 7.83 -4.50
CA ILE A 124 -13.07 7.46 -3.41
C ILE A 124 -14.47 7.96 -3.79
N PRO A 125 -15.43 7.07 -4.09
CA PRO A 125 -16.81 7.46 -4.32
C PRO A 125 -17.40 8.20 -3.12
N VAL A 126 -17.88 9.41 -3.37
CA VAL A 126 -18.63 10.25 -2.42
C VAL A 126 -20.03 10.59 -2.91
N ARG A 127 -20.30 10.40 -4.21
CA ARG A 127 -21.60 10.63 -4.84
C ARG A 127 -22.07 9.45 -5.69
N ASP A 128 -23.39 9.30 -5.84
CA ASP A 128 -24.02 8.34 -6.73
C ASP A 128 -24.07 8.85 -8.19
N GLU A 129 -24.71 8.07 -9.06
CA GLU A 129 -24.84 8.41 -10.48
C GLU A 129 -25.79 9.58 -10.74
N GLN A 130 -26.60 9.96 -9.75
CA GLN A 130 -27.52 11.11 -9.79
C GLN A 130 -26.95 12.33 -9.05
N ASP A 131 -25.65 12.32 -8.75
CA ASP A 131 -24.90 13.40 -8.07
C ASP A 131 -25.26 13.62 -6.58
N ARG A 132 -26.00 12.67 -5.98
CA ARG A 132 -26.35 12.72 -4.55
C ARG A 132 -25.24 12.13 -3.71
N LEU A 133 -24.99 12.69 -2.52
CA LEU A 133 -24.01 12.14 -1.60
C LEU A 133 -24.35 10.71 -1.20
N LEU A 134 -23.34 9.84 -1.21
CA LEU A 134 -23.48 8.47 -0.69
C LEU A 134 -23.65 8.50 0.83
N PRO A 135 -24.37 7.52 1.42
CA PRO A 135 -24.40 7.35 2.86
C PRO A 135 -22.99 7.22 3.43
N ILE A 136 -22.73 7.82 4.60
CA ILE A 136 -21.40 7.81 5.24
C ILE A 136 -20.87 6.38 5.45
N ALA A 137 -21.75 5.43 5.75
CA ALA A 137 -21.39 4.01 5.89
C ALA A 137 -20.85 3.42 4.58
N MET A 138 -21.36 3.86 3.42
CA MET A 138 -20.89 3.43 2.12
C MET A 138 -19.54 4.08 1.78
N ILE A 139 -19.38 5.38 2.04
CA ILE A 139 -18.10 6.09 1.88
C ILE A 139 -17.02 5.43 2.76
N ALA A 140 -17.35 5.07 4.00
CA ALA A 140 -16.44 4.41 4.93
C ALA A 140 -15.88 3.08 4.37
N ARG A 141 -16.67 2.32 3.61
CA ARG A 141 -16.19 1.09 2.96
C ARG A 141 -15.11 1.36 1.91
N TYR A 142 -15.28 2.43 1.12
CA TYR A 142 -14.28 2.85 0.14
C TYR A 142 -13.02 3.42 0.79
N VAL A 143 -13.18 4.19 1.87
CA VAL A 143 -12.05 4.67 2.68
C VAL A 143 -11.27 3.50 3.28
N GLN A 144 -11.94 2.50 3.83
CA GLN A 144 -11.27 1.29 4.34
C GLN A 144 -10.53 0.52 3.23
N ALA A 145 -11.10 0.45 2.02
CA ALA A 145 -10.41 -0.14 0.87
C ALA A 145 -9.15 0.64 0.50
N PHE A 146 -9.21 1.98 0.52
CA PHE A 146 -8.04 2.84 0.34
C PHE A 146 -6.98 2.63 1.43
N LEU A 147 -7.37 2.56 2.70
CA LEU A 147 -6.43 2.33 3.81
C LEU A 147 -5.74 0.97 3.70
N ARG A 148 -6.47 -0.09 3.33
CA ARG A 148 -5.86 -1.41 3.04
C ARG A 148 -4.88 -1.34 1.88
N PHE A 149 -5.25 -0.65 0.81
CA PHE A 149 -4.35 -0.37 -0.30
C PHE A 149 -3.09 0.36 0.19
N ALA A 150 -3.21 1.46 0.91
CA ALA A 150 -2.08 2.25 1.40
C ALA A 150 -1.18 1.49 2.39
N ALA A 151 -1.73 0.58 3.20
CA ALA A 151 -0.98 -0.25 4.14
C ALA A 151 -0.05 -1.25 3.42
N ILE A 152 -0.44 -1.73 2.24
CA ILE A 152 0.39 -2.62 1.43
C ILE A 152 1.58 -1.83 0.84
N TYR A 153 1.36 -0.59 0.39
CA TYR A 153 2.33 0.21 -0.37
C TYR A 153 3.04 1.32 0.44
N THR A 154 3.20 1.15 1.76
CA THR A 154 3.68 2.17 2.72
C THR A 154 4.99 2.89 2.34
N THR A 155 4.87 3.93 1.52
CA THR A 155 5.54 5.25 1.64
C THR A 155 4.74 6.23 0.76
N MET A 156 3.53 6.59 1.17
CA MET A 156 2.72 7.61 0.49
C MET A 156 2.62 8.87 1.37
N THR A 157 3.05 10.01 0.85
CA THR A 157 2.79 11.32 1.43
C THR A 157 1.37 11.75 1.06
N LEU A 158 0.48 11.84 2.05
CA LEU A 158 -0.87 12.39 1.85
C LEU A 158 -0.77 13.91 1.58
N LYS A 159 -1.10 14.35 0.37
CA LYS A 159 -1.36 15.77 0.08
C LYS A 159 -2.88 15.98 0.04
N LYS A 160 -3.43 16.56 1.10
CA LYS A 160 -4.81 17.05 1.14
C LYS A 160 -4.91 18.28 0.23
N SER A 161 -5.80 18.26 -0.77
CA SER A 161 -6.20 19.49 -1.46
C SER A 161 -7.08 20.30 -0.51
N ALA A 162 -6.74 21.56 -0.31
CA ALA A 162 -7.57 22.53 0.39
C ALA A 162 -8.71 22.98 -0.55
N GLY A 163 -9.65 22.08 -0.82
CA GLY A 163 -10.90 22.40 -1.51
C GLY A 163 -12.03 22.39 -0.49
N GLY A 164 -12.29 23.56 0.11
CA GLY A 164 -13.42 23.75 1.01
C GLY A 164 -14.73 23.43 0.27
N ILE A 165 -15.62 22.74 0.97
CA ILE A 165 -17.03 22.65 0.60
C ILE A 165 -17.55 24.08 0.71
N ALA A 166 -17.72 24.77 -0.43
CA ALA A 166 -18.53 25.96 -0.46
C ALA A 166 -19.98 25.52 -0.19
N ALA A 167 -20.44 25.73 1.04
CA ALA A 167 -21.86 25.76 1.33
C ALA A 167 -22.44 26.96 0.57
N GLY A 168 -23.24 26.68 -0.46
CA GLY A 168 -23.92 27.68 -1.26
C GLY A 168 -25.43 27.45 -1.21
N ALA A 169 -26.11 28.49 -0.73
CA ALA A 169 -27.55 28.72 -0.56
C ALA A 169 -28.25 27.96 0.59
#